data_AF-A0A031JK58-F1
#
_entry.id   AF-A0A031JK58-F1
#
_cell.length_a   1.000
_cell.length_b   1.000
_cell.length_c   1.000
_cell.angle_alpha   90.00
_cell.angle_beta   90.00
_cell.angle_gamma   90.00
#
_symmetry.space_group_name_H-M   'P 1'
#
loop_
_entity.id
_entity.type
_entity.pdbx_description
1 polymer ?
#
loop_
_entity_poly.entity_id
_entity_poly.type
_entity_poly.pdbx_seq_one_letter_code
_entity_poly.pdbx_strand_id
1 'polypeptide(L)'
;MGPSGFIAVIAEWVTTEVGRQPWTIYGQLRTVQSASPLDTPAVAMSLLAFIVVYFAVFGTGTLYILKLMGKPPEPHEEAVPTHGPVRTAGITPVPAVEGGQP
;
A
#
# COMPACT_ATOMS: atom_id res chain seq x y z
N MET A 1 -11.18 -13.09 -0.70
CA MET A 1 -9.99 -12.68 0.07
C MET A 1 -9.36 -11.37 -0.44
N GLY A 2 -10.02 -10.55 -1.27
CA GLY A 2 -9.38 -9.38 -1.90
C GLY A 2 -8.96 -8.27 -0.92
N PRO A 3 -9.89 -7.62 -0.20
CA PRO A 3 -9.55 -6.46 0.63
C PRO A 3 -8.99 -6.81 2.02
N SER A 4 -9.08 -8.07 2.45
CA SER A 4 -8.75 -8.48 3.83
C SER A 4 -7.28 -8.27 4.19
N GLY A 5 -6.35 -8.43 3.24
CA GLY A 5 -4.93 -8.16 3.47
C GLY A 5 -4.66 -6.67 3.77
N PHE A 6 -5.30 -5.77 3.03
CA PHE A 6 -5.15 -4.32 3.25
C PHE A 6 -5.73 -3.89 4.61
N ILE A 7 -6.87 -4.46 4.99
CA ILE A 7 -7.49 -4.21 6.30
C ILE A 7 -6.57 -4.68 7.43
N ALA A 8 -5.94 -5.86 7.29
CA ALA A 8 -5.02 -6.38 8.30
C ALA A 8 -3.81 -5.47 8.52
N VAL A 9 -3.21 -4.94 7.43
CA VAL A 9 -2.10 -3.98 7.52
C VAL A 9 -2.52 -2.70 8.23
N ILE A 10 -3.71 -2.15 7.92
CA ILE A 10 -4.19 -0.95 8.63
C ILE A 10 -4.40 -1.24 10.12
N ALA A 11 -5.00 -2.37 10.45
CA ALA A 11 -5.26 -2.75 11.84
C ALA A 11 -3.95 -2.93 12.64
N GLU A 12 -2.91 -3.48 12.02
CA GLU A 12 -1.56 -3.58 12.59
C GLU A 12 -0.98 -2.21 12.95
N TRP A 13 -0.98 -1.28 11.99
CA TRP A 13 -0.50 0.09 12.22
C TRP A 13 -1.30 0.79 13.32
N VAL A 14 -2.63 0.64 13.34
CA VAL A 14 -3.47 1.20 14.40
C VAL A 14 -3.10 0.60 15.76
N THR A 15 -2.91 -0.71 15.86
CA THR A 15 -2.57 -1.39 17.12
C THR A 15 -1.24 -0.89 17.67
N THR A 16 -0.23 -0.74 16.81
CA THR A 16 1.11 -0.28 17.23
C THR A 16 1.15 1.21 17.56
N GLU A 17 0.50 2.06 16.77
CA GLU A 17 0.50 3.52 16.96
C GLU A 17 -0.42 3.99 18.09
N VAL A 18 -1.62 3.42 18.21
CA VAL A 18 -2.56 3.77 19.27
C VAL A 18 -2.17 3.08 20.58
N GLY A 19 -1.62 1.85 20.51
CA GLY A 19 -1.19 1.10 21.69
C GLY A 19 -0.08 1.78 22.51
N ARG A 20 0.67 2.72 21.91
CA ARG A 20 1.69 3.51 22.62
C ARG A 20 1.19 4.78 23.29
N GLN A 21 -0.08 5.17 23.08
CA GLN A 21 -0.66 6.30 23.80
C GLN A 21 -0.60 6.04 25.32
N PRO A 22 -0.25 7.04 26.15
CA PRO A 22 -0.21 8.48 25.88
C PRO A 22 1.17 9.05 25.48
N TRP A 23 2.09 8.21 24.98
CA TRP A 23 3.48 8.60 24.73
C TRP A 23 3.80 8.74 23.23
N THR A 24 4.48 9.83 22.87
CA THR A 24 5.19 9.94 21.58
C THR A 24 6.56 9.27 21.68
N ILE A 25 7.26 9.50 22.80
CA ILE A 25 8.50 8.82 23.18
C ILE A 25 8.31 8.30 24.61
N TYR A 26 8.38 6.99 24.80
CA TYR A 26 8.09 6.35 26.08
C TYR A 26 8.93 6.93 27.23
N GLY A 27 8.24 7.34 28.30
CA GLY A 27 8.86 7.89 29.51
C GLY A 27 9.55 9.25 29.33
N GLN A 28 9.54 9.83 28.12
CA GLN A 28 10.24 11.08 27.80
C GLN A 28 9.29 12.18 27.34
N LEU A 29 8.38 11.88 26.40
CA LEU A 29 7.53 12.88 25.76
C LEU A 29 6.10 12.35 25.55
N ARG A 30 5.14 13.04 26.16
CA ARG A 30 3.71 12.71 26.01
C ARG A 30 3.14 13.32 24.73
N THR A 31 2.16 12.64 24.15
CA THR A 31 1.49 13.07 22.90
C THR A 31 0.94 14.48 22.97
N VAL A 32 0.36 14.88 24.11
CA VAL A 32 -0.19 16.23 24.32
C VAL A 32 0.87 17.33 24.31
N GLN A 33 2.14 16.98 24.53
CA GLN A 33 3.27 17.91 24.54
C GLN A 33 4.00 17.96 23.19
N SER A 34 3.72 17.01 22.29
CA SER A 34 4.37 16.92 20.97
C SER A 34 3.71 17.77 19.89
N ALA A 35 2.51 18.30 20.13
CA ALA A 35 1.78 19.11 19.15
C ALA A 35 2.42 20.49 18.97
N SER A 36 2.55 20.95 17.73
CA SER A 36 3.02 22.31 17.42
C SER A 36 1.97 23.36 17.79
N PRO A 37 2.37 24.57 18.22
CA PRO A 37 1.46 25.65 18.59
C PRO A 37 0.89 26.33 17.34
N LEU A 38 -0.05 25.65 16.68
CA LEU A 38 -0.74 26.16 15.49
C LEU A 38 -2.20 26.46 15.82
N ASP A 39 -2.73 27.51 15.19
CA ASP A 39 -4.14 27.86 15.30
C ASP A 39 -5.02 26.75 14.70
N THR A 40 -6.13 26.43 15.39
CA THR A 40 -7.07 25.37 14.98
C THR A 40 -7.55 25.48 13.54
N PRO A 41 -7.90 26.67 13.00
CA PRO A 41 -8.33 26.80 11.61
C PRO A 41 -7.25 26.42 10.60
N ALA A 42 -5.97 26.70 10.87
CA ALA A 42 -4.88 26.36 9.97
C ALA A 42 -4.70 24.83 9.85
N VAL A 43 -4.81 24.12 10.97
CA VAL A 43 -4.78 22.65 11.00
C VAL A 43 -6.00 22.06 10.28
N ALA A 44 -7.19 22.63 10.50
CA ALA A 44 -8.41 22.15 9.85
C ALA A 44 -8.37 22.33 8.32
N MET A 45 -7.92 23.49 7.83
CA MET A 45 -7.82 23.77 6.40
C MET A 45 -6.80 22.86 5.71
N SER A 46 -5.64 22.64 6.32
CA SER A 46 -4.63 21.72 5.76
C SER A 46 -5.12 20.27 5.77
N LEU A 47 -5.78 19.83 6.85
CA LEU A 47 -6.40 18.49 6.90
C LEU A 47 -7.43 18.31 5.78
N LEU A 48 -8.31 19.29 5.57
CA LEU A 48 -9.30 19.24 4.49
C LEU A 48 -8.64 19.17 3.11
N ALA A 49 -7.59 19.97 2.89
CA ALA A 49 -6.82 19.92 1.65
C ALA A 49 -6.21 18.53 1.41
N PHE A 50 -5.61 17.91 2.44
CA PHE A 50 -5.08 16.54 2.34
C PHE A 50 -6.18 15.51 2.04
N ILE A 51 -7.33 15.60 2.70
CA ILE A 51 -8.48 14.73 2.43
C ILE A 51 -8.86 14.82 0.95
N VAL A 52 -9.10 16.02 0.44
CA VAL A 52 -9.52 16.23 -0.97
C VAL A 52 -8.48 15.66 -1.94
N VAL A 53 -7.20 15.96 -1.73
CA VAL A 53 -6.13 15.49 -2.61
C VAL A 53 -6.00 13.97 -2.56
N TYR A 54 -6.08 13.35 -1.37
CA TYR A 54 -5.96 11.91 -1.23
C TYR A 54 -7.15 11.19 -1.89
N PHE A 55 -8.38 11.66 -1.68
CA PHE A 55 -9.55 11.09 -2.35
C PHE A 55 -9.46 11.22 -3.87
N ALA A 56 -8.99 12.36 -4.39
CA ALA A 56 -8.78 12.54 -5.82
C ALA A 56 -7.73 11.56 -6.37
N VAL A 57 -6.53 11.54 -5.78
CA VAL A 57 -5.40 10.73 -6.28
C VAL A 57 -5.69 9.23 -6.12
N PHE A 58 -6.02 8.78 -4.91
CA PHE A 58 -6.26 7.35 -4.66
C PHE A 58 -7.58 6.88 -5.28
N GLY A 59 -8.61 7.71 -5.33
CA GLY A 59 -9.87 7.40 -6.00
C GLY A 59 -9.67 7.21 -7.50
N THR A 60 -9.07 8.19 -8.19
CA THR A 60 -8.76 8.08 -9.62
C THR A 60 -7.80 6.93 -9.90
N GLY A 61 -6.75 6.75 -9.10
CA GLY A 61 -5.79 5.65 -9.26
C GLY A 61 -6.44 4.27 -9.11
N THR A 62 -7.26 4.08 -8.07
CA THR A 62 -7.98 2.81 -7.85
C THR A 62 -8.93 2.52 -9.00
N LEU A 63 -9.74 3.50 -9.42
CA LEU A 63 -10.66 3.34 -10.56
C LEU A 63 -9.91 3.03 -11.86
N TYR A 64 -8.77 3.68 -12.09
CA TYR A 64 -7.94 3.45 -13.26
C TYR A 64 -7.36 2.04 -13.29
N ILE A 65 -6.82 1.55 -12.17
CA ILE A 65 -6.30 0.18 -12.06
C ILE A 65 -7.42 -0.84 -12.27
N LEU A 66 -8.59 -0.64 -11.63
CA LEU A 66 -9.73 -1.53 -11.82
C LEU A 66 -10.20 -1.55 -13.29
N LYS A 67 -10.20 -0.40 -13.96
CA LYS A 67 -10.49 -0.30 -15.40
C LYS A 67 -9.46 -1.05 -16.26
N LEU A 68 -8.17 -0.98 -15.90
CA LEU A 68 -7.11 -1.72 -16.59
C LEU A 68 -7.21 -3.23 -16.36
N MET A 69 -7.51 -3.67 -15.14
CA MET A 69 -7.71 -5.08 -14.81
C MET A 69 -8.87 -5.72 -15.57
N GLY A 70 -9.84 -4.92 -16.02
CA GLY A 70 -10.95 -5.37 -16.86
C GLY A 70 -10.64 -5.50 -18.35
N LYS A 71 -9.44 -5.12 -18.80
CA LYS A 71 -9.07 -5.22 -20.22
C LYS A 71 -8.63 -6.65 -20.57
N PRO A 72 -9.21 -7.29 -21.60
CA PRO A 72 -8.73 -8.58 -22.07
C PRO A 72 -7.38 -8.44 -22.80
N PRO A 73 -6.58 -9.52 -22.91
CA PRO A 73 -5.35 -9.54 -23.69
C PRO A 73 -5.61 -9.23 -25.17
N GLU A 74 -4.71 -8.50 -25.82
CA GLU A 74 -4.88 -8.16 -27.24
C GLU A 74 -4.36 -9.31 -28.15
N PRO A 75 -5.00 -9.59 -29.31
CA PRO A 75 -4.65 -10.75 -30.15
C PRO A 75 -3.22 -10.78 -30.72
N HIS A 76 -2.50 -9.66 -30.67
CA HIS A 76 -1.15 -9.48 -31.19
C HIS A 76 -0.14 -9.09 -30.10
N GLU A 77 -0.47 -9.30 -28.82
CA GLU A 77 0.49 -9.20 -27.74
C GLU A 77 1.51 -10.36 -27.87
N GLU A 78 2.80 -10.06 -27.79
CA GLU A 78 3.83 -11.10 -27.74
C GLU A 78 3.55 -12.03 -26.56
N ALA A 79 3.54 -13.34 -26.81
CA ALA A 79 3.31 -14.32 -25.75
C ALA A 79 4.35 -14.11 -24.64
N VAL A 80 3.89 -14.10 -23.39
CA VAL A 80 4.77 -14.04 -22.21
C VAL A 80 5.87 -15.10 -22.38
N PRO A 81 7.17 -14.74 -22.33
CA PRO A 81 8.26 -15.68 -22.55
C PRO A 81 8.14 -16.87 -21.60
N THR A 82 7.89 -18.06 -22.16
CA THR A 82 7.63 -19.30 -21.39
C THR A 82 8.88 -19.79 -20.62
N HIS A 83 10.05 -19.19 -20.89
CA HIS A 83 11.34 -19.55 -20.29
C HIS A 83 12.01 -18.41 -19.50
N GLY A 84 11.24 -17.42 -19.05
CA GLY A 84 11.75 -16.38 -18.13
C GLY A 84 11.64 -16.80 -16.66
N PRO A 85 12.53 -16.32 -15.77
CA PRO A 85 12.39 -16.55 -14.33
C PRO A 85 11.06 -15.97 -13.83
N VAL A 86 10.17 -16.83 -13.35
CA VAL A 86 8.88 -16.45 -12.75
C VAL A 86 9.15 -15.79 -11.41
N ARG A 87 9.18 -14.45 -11.38
CA ARG A 87 9.48 -13.65 -10.17
C ARG A 87 8.46 -13.79 -9.03
N THR A 88 7.35 -14.49 -9.27
CA THR A 88 6.30 -14.82 -8.29
C THR A 88 6.49 -16.20 -7.66
N ALA A 89 7.39 -17.04 -8.20
CA ALA A 89 7.85 -18.20 -7.45
C ALA A 89 8.61 -17.65 -6.23
N GLY A 90 8.25 -18.08 -5.02
CA GLY A 90 8.81 -17.53 -3.78
C GLY A 90 10.34 -17.69 -3.67
N ILE A 91 10.89 -17.44 -2.49
CA ILE A 91 12.34 -17.50 -2.19
C ILE A 91 13.00 -18.89 -2.41
N THR A 92 12.29 -19.88 -2.94
CA THR A 92 12.79 -21.24 -3.19
C THR A 92 13.27 -21.35 -4.64
N PRO A 93 14.58 -21.40 -4.91
CA PRO A 93 15.13 -21.29 -6.27
C PRO A 93 15.05 -22.58 -7.11
N VAL A 94 14.44 -23.65 -6.60
CA VAL A 94 14.71 -25.02 -7.09
C VAL A 94 13.95 -25.46 -8.36
N PRO A 95 12.70 -25.05 -8.67
CA PRO A 95 12.06 -25.57 -9.89
C PRO A 95 12.46 -24.83 -11.18
N ALA A 96 13.39 -23.86 -11.12
CA ALA A 96 13.79 -23.05 -12.29
C ALA A 96 14.92 -23.69 -13.14
N VAL A 97 15.46 -24.84 -12.74
CA VAL A 97 16.55 -25.51 -13.44
C VAL A 97 16.23 -26.99 -13.59
N GLU A 98 15.54 -27.39 -14.66
CA GLU A 98 15.79 -28.65 -15.39
C GLU A 98 14.83 -28.73 -16.58
N GLY A 99 15.37 -28.80 -17.80
CA GLY A 99 14.56 -28.98 -19.01
C GLY A 99 15.29 -28.71 -20.31
N GLY A 100 16.62 -28.89 -20.34
CA GLY A 100 17.40 -28.91 -21.57
C GLY A 100 17.53 -30.35 -22.04
N GLN A 101 16.78 -30.71 -23.09
CA GLN A 101 16.94 -31.96 -23.81
C GLN A 101 17.51 -31.63 -25.20
N PRO A 102 18.50 -32.40 -25.73
CA PRO A 102 18.88 -32.28 -27.13
C PRO A 102 17.76 -32.73 -28.07
#